data_AF-A0A2S8ER84-F1
#
_entry.id   AF-A0A2S8ER84-F1
#
_cell.length_a   1.000
_cell.length_b   1.000
_cell.length_c   1.000
_cell.angle_alpha   90.00
_cell.angle_beta   90.00
_cell.angle_gamma   90.00
#
_symmetry.space_group_name_H-M   'P 1'
#
loop_
_entity.id
_entity.type
_entity.pdbx_description
1 polymer ?
#
loop_
_entity_poly.entity_id
_entity_poly.type
_entity_poly.pdbx_seq_one_letter_code
_entity_poly.pdbx_strand_id
1 'polypeptide(L)'
;MSYVKPEDVHSPKNRWRLRKVVHDSGEGGWSAAEGQWDDDGLWSDVLAIRWNGMEGAAIGNPQSRGLATWFIVPGELEDDIRAAIARLTKVRGARS
;
A
#
# COMPACT_ATOMS: atom_id res chain seq x y z
N MET A 1 -17.79 9.48 -5.36
CA MET A 1 -16.80 9.57 -4.25
C MET A 1 -15.46 9.89 -4.88
N SER A 2 -14.67 10.76 -4.25
CA SER A 2 -13.31 11.06 -4.67
C SER A 2 -12.37 9.91 -4.32
N TYR A 3 -11.40 9.63 -5.19
CA TYR A 3 -10.29 8.71 -4.97
C TYR A 3 -9.67 8.84 -3.56
N VAL A 4 -9.49 7.71 -2.86
CA VAL A 4 -8.81 7.65 -1.57
C VAL A 4 -7.30 7.57 -1.80
N LYS A 5 -6.57 8.60 -1.36
CA LYS A 5 -5.11 8.61 -1.48
C LYS A 5 -4.46 7.53 -0.61
N PRO A 6 -3.35 6.91 -1.05
CA PRO A 6 -2.71 5.83 -0.30
C PRO A 6 -2.30 6.25 1.11
N GLU A 7 -1.91 7.51 1.31
CA GLU A 7 -1.50 8.06 2.61
C GLU A 7 -2.63 8.07 3.64
N ASP A 8 -3.89 8.08 3.20
CA ASP A 8 -5.07 8.15 4.06
C ASP A 8 -5.61 6.75 4.43
N VAL A 9 -4.93 5.68 4.00
CA VAL A 9 -5.40 4.30 4.10
C VAL A 9 -4.88 3.66 5.37
N HIS A 10 -5.66 3.81 6.43
CA HIS A 10 -5.30 3.36 7.79
C HIS A 10 -6.09 2.15 8.29
N SER A 11 -6.97 1.56 7.46
CA SER A 11 -7.75 0.40 7.86
C SER A 11 -6.99 -0.92 7.60
N PRO A 12 -7.19 -1.95 8.43
CA PRO A 12 -7.90 -1.93 9.72
C PRO A 12 -7.09 -1.20 10.80
N LYS A 13 -7.69 -0.19 11.45
CA LYS A 13 -6.99 0.73 12.38
C LYS A 13 -6.35 0.05 13.60
N ASN A 14 -6.87 -1.11 13.99
CA ASN A 14 -6.36 -1.87 15.13
C ASN A 14 -5.22 -2.82 14.76
N ARG A 15 -5.03 -3.16 13.48
CA ARG A 15 -4.00 -4.11 13.04
C ARG A 15 -2.99 -3.53 12.06
N TRP A 16 -3.21 -2.33 11.54
CA TRP A 16 -2.33 -1.70 10.57
C TRP A 16 -1.89 -0.31 11.03
N ARG A 17 -0.60 -0.03 10.86
CA ARG A 17 -0.02 1.31 11.01
C ARG A 17 0.79 1.65 9.77
N LEU A 18 0.28 2.57 8.96
CA LEU A 18 1.03 3.10 7.82
C LEU A 18 2.24 3.89 8.34
N ARG A 19 3.44 3.58 7.83
CA ARG A 19 4.65 4.36 8.10
C ARG A 19 5.01 5.25 6.93
N LYS A 20 5.03 4.70 5.71
CA LYS A 20 5.44 5.42 4.52
C LYS A 20 4.89 4.77 3.26
N VAL A 21 4.34 5.57 2.34
CA VAL A 21 4.08 5.13 0.97
C VAL A 21 5.40 5.18 0.19
N VAL A 22 5.86 4.03 -0.30
CA VAL A 22 7.15 3.88 -1.01
C VAL A 22 7.00 3.83 -2.53
N HIS A 23 5.78 3.59 -3.00
CA HIS A 23 5.39 3.69 -4.40
C HIS A 23 3.92 4.11 -4.48
N ASP A 24 3.61 5.04 -5.38
CA ASP A 24 2.24 5.35 -5.76
C ASP A 24 2.23 5.70 -7.26
N SER A 25 1.50 4.92 -8.06
CA SER A 25 1.35 5.20 -9.48
C SER A 25 0.14 6.11 -9.79
N GLY A 26 -0.60 6.56 -8.78
CA GLY A 26 -1.76 7.43 -8.89
C GLY A 26 -3.09 6.69 -9.08
N GLU A 27 -4.13 7.44 -9.40
CA GLU A 27 -5.49 6.96 -9.58
C GLU A 27 -5.59 5.81 -10.61
N GLY A 28 -6.37 4.78 -10.29
CA GLY A 28 -6.53 3.56 -11.10
C GLY A 28 -5.29 2.65 -11.17
N GLY A 29 -4.17 3.07 -10.59
CA GLY A 29 -2.92 2.31 -10.54
C GLY A 29 -2.77 1.48 -9.26
N TRP A 30 -1.55 1.44 -8.72
CA TRP A 30 -1.24 0.71 -7.50
C TRP A 30 -0.25 1.46 -6.63
N SER A 31 -0.23 1.09 -5.35
CA SER A 31 0.66 1.66 -4.36
C SER A 31 1.29 0.57 -3.52
N ALA A 32 2.49 0.87 -3.00
CA ALA A 32 3.16 0.08 -1.98
C ALA A 32 3.50 0.96 -0.78
N ALA A 33 3.45 0.38 0.41
CA ALA A 33 3.76 1.05 1.65
C ALA A 33 4.57 0.17 2.59
N GLU A 34 5.43 0.82 3.35
CA GLU A 34 6.00 0.28 4.57
C GLU A 34 5.06 0.61 5.72
N GLY A 35 4.84 -0.37 6.59
CA GLY A 35 4.00 -0.21 7.76
C GLY A 35 4.31 -1.25 8.82
N GLN A 36 3.43 -1.30 9.81
CA GLN A 36 3.44 -2.34 10.83
C GLN A 36 2.12 -3.08 10.81
N TRP A 37 2.20 -4.40 10.91
CA TRP A 37 1.04 -5.27 11.07
C TRP A 37 1.06 -5.92 12.45
N ASP A 38 -0.12 -5.97 13.07
CA ASP A 38 -0.35 -6.66 14.35
C ASP A 38 -0.82 -8.09 14.09
N ASP A 39 -0.01 -9.04 14.54
CA ASP A 39 -0.37 -10.44 14.64
C ASP A 39 -0.57 -10.80 16.12
N ASP A 40 -1.83 -10.71 16.56
CA ASP A 40 -2.28 -11.01 17.92
C ASP A 40 -1.44 -10.37 19.06
N GLY A 41 -1.13 -9.08 18.90
CA GLY A 41 -0.40 -8.26 19.87
C GLY A 41 1.08 -8.08 19.56
N LEU A 42 1.60 -8.82 18.58
CA LEU A 42 2.98 -8.70 18.10
C LEU A 42 3.03 -7.84 16.83
N TRP A 43 3.62 -6.66 16.96
CA TRP A 43 3.81 -5.73 15.85
C TRP A 43 5.10 -6.05 15.10
N SER A 44 4.99 -6.31 13.80
CA SER A 44 6.14 -6.51 12.90
C SER A 44 6.13 -5.48 11.78
N ASP A 45 7.33 -5.04 11.37
CA ASP A 45 7.50 -4.21 10.17
C ASP A 45 7.22 -5.07 8.93
N VAL A 46 6.44 -4.55 8.00
CA VAL A 46 6.01 -5.29 6.81
C VAL A 46 5.97 -4.39 5.58
N LEU A 47 6.06 -5.02 4.40
CA LEU A 47 5.68 -4.43 3.13
C LEU A 47 4.21 -4.70 2.84
N ALA A 48 3.51 -3.71 2.30
CA ALA A 48 2.13 -3.89 1.87
C ALA A 48 1.87 -3.27 0.51
N ILE A 49 0.93 -3.84 -0.26
CA ILE A 49 0.56 -3.40 -1.60
C ILE A 49 -0.94 -3.27 -1.75
N ARG A 50 -1.37 -2.44 -2.69
CA ARG A 50 -2.79 -2.26 -3.04
C ARG A 50 -2.97 -1.73 -4.45
N TRP A 51 -4.12 -2.01 -5.03
CA TRP A 51 -4.69 -1.28 -6.16
C TRP A 51 -5.38 -0.01 -5.65
N ASN A 52 -5.11 1.08 -6.33
CA ASN A 52 -5.72 2.38 -6.09
C ASN A 52 -7.14 2.40 -6.67
N GLY A 53 -8.01 3.18 -6.03
CA GLY A 53 -9.32 3.45 -6.62
C GLY A 53 -9.23 4.39 -7.81
N MET A 54 -10.38 4.60 -8.46
CA MET A 54 -10.58 5.60 -9.49
C MET A 54 -11.95 6.24 -9.36
N GLU A 55 -12.22 7.29 -10.13
CA GLU A 55 -13.55 7.87 -10.24
C GLU A 55 -14.60 6.78 -10.52
N GLY A 56 -15.70 6.78 -9.75
CA GLY A 56 -16.72 5.73 -9.77
C GLY A 56 -16.39 4.48 -8.94
N ALA A 57 -15.11 4.22 -8.62
CA ALA A 57 -14.63 3.09 -7.83
C ALA A 57 -13.51 3.51 -6.84
N ALA A 58 -13.79 4.53 -6.03
CA ALA A 58 -12.78 5.30 -5.29
C ALA A 58 -11.98 4.53 -4.21
N ILE A 59 -12.53 3.42 -3.71
CA ILE A 59 -11.96 2.68 -2.58
C ILE A 59 -10.70 1.91 -2.99
N GLY A 60 -10.63 1.41 -4.23
CA GLY A 60 -9.59 0.49 -4.69
C GLY A 60 -9.68 -0.91 -4.05
N ASN A 61 -8.61 -1.69 -4.14
CA ASN A 61 -8.56 -3.06 -3.62
C ASN A 61 -7.18 -3.38 -3.00
N PRO A 62 -7.08 -4.20 -1.94
CA PRO A 62 -8.20 -4.84 -1.26
C PRO A 62 -9.04 -3.84 -0.45
N GLN A 63 -10.23 -4.27 -0.09
CA GLN A 63 -11.08 -3.57 0.86
C GLN A 63 -11.68 -4.55 1.87
N SER A 64 -11.98 -4.04 3.06
CA SER A 64 -12.68 -4.78 4.11
C SER A 64 -13.84 -3.96 4.62
N ARG A 65 -15.06 -4.49 4.49
CA ARG A 65 -16.32 -3.83 4.91
C ARG A 65 -16.47 -2.39 4.35
N GLY A 66 -16.11 -2.19 3.09
CA GLY A 66 -16.19 -0.88 2.43
C GLY A 66 -15.05 0.09 2.78
N LEU A 67 -14.07 -0.34 3.57
CA LEU A 67 -12.89 0.46 3.90
C LEU A 67 -11.72 0.01 3.04
N ALA A 68 -10.98 0.98 2.50
CA ALA A 68 -9.77 0.70 1.76
C ALA A 68 -8.70 0.12 2.71
N THR A 69 -8.03 -0.95 2.29
CA THR A 69 -7.02 -1.65 3.10
C THR A 69 -5.78 -1.98 2.28
N TRP A 70 -4.78 -2.55 2.94
CA TRP A 70 -3.56 -3.04 2.32
C TRP A 70 -3.53 -4.56 2.31
N PHE A 71 -2.92 -5.15 1.28
CA PHE A 71 -2.51 -6.55 1.29
C PHE A 71 -1.09 -6.60 1.84
N ILE A 72 -0.88 -7.30 2.96
CA ILE A 72 0.45 -7.50 3.52
C ILE A 72 1.18 -8.53 2.65
N VAL A 73 2.35 -8.16 2.17
CA VAL A 73 3.19 -9.02 1.34
C VAL A 73 3.76 -10.14 2.22
N PRO A 74 3.69 -11.42 1.80
CA PRO A 74 4.36 -12.51 2.49
C PRO A 74 5.86 -12.24 2.64
N GLY A 75 6.42 -12.55 3.81
CA GLY A 75 7.81 -12.23 4.16
C GLY A 75 8.83 -12.75 3.15
N GLU A 76 8.57 -13.93 2.57
CA GLU A 76 9.44 -14.58 1.58
C GLU A 76 9.52 -13.81 0.25
N LEU A 77 8.57 -12.90 -0.02
CA LEU A 77 8.50 -12.11 -1.24
C LEU A 77 8.96 -10.66 -1.05
N GLU A 78 9.18 -10.22 0.19
CA GLU A 78 9.42 -8.80 0.48
C GLU A 78 10.66 -8.26 -0.23
N ASP A 79 11.78 -8.97 -0.17
CA ASP A 79 13.05 -8.49 -0.74
C ASP A 79 12.96 -8.30 -2.25
N ASP A 80 12.37 -9.27 -2.96
CA ASP A 80 12.19 -9.21 -4.41
C ASP A 80 11.27 -8.05 -4.82
N ILE A 81 10.18 -7.84 -4.07
CA ILE A 81 9.22 -6.77 -4.36
C ILE A 81 9.83 -5.40 -4.01
N ARG A 82 10.57 -5.28 -2.91
CA ARG A 82 11.32 -4.04 -2.56
C ARG A 82 12.33 -3.70 -3.65
N ALA A 83 13.08 -4.69 -4.14
CA ALA A 83 14.02 -4.49 -5.23
C ALA A 83 13.31 -4.04 -6.53
N ALA A 84 12.14 -4.61 -6.83
CA ALA A 84 11.32 -4.18 -7.97
C ALA A 84 10.83 -2.73 -7.82
N ILE A 85 10.28 -2.36 -6.66
CA ILE A 85 9.84 -1.00 -6.34
C ILE A 85 11.00 -0.01 -6.50
N ALA A 86 12.18 -0.32 -5.96
CA ALA A 86 13.36 0.55 -6.05
C ALA A 86 13.77 0.81 -7.51
N ARG A 87 13.68 -0.20 -8.38
CA ARG A 87 13.92 -0.03 -9.84
C ARG A 87 12.88 0.90 -10.47
N LEU A 88 11.61 0.72 -10.15
CA LEU A 88 10.52 1.55 -10.69
C LEU A 88 10.62 3.02 -10.26
N THR A 89 10.99 3.28 -9.00
CA THR A 89 11.11 4.64 -8.47
C THR A 89 12.33 5.37 -9.03
N LYS A 90 13.48 4.70 -9.21
CA LYS A 90 14.65 5.29 -9.90
C LYS A 90 14.34 5.71 -11.33
N VAL A 91 13.57 4.89 -12.06
CA VAL A 91 13.15 5.18 -13.44
C VAL A 91 12.22 6.39 -13.54
N ARG A 92 11.42 6.67 -12.51
CA ARG A 92 10.57 7.86 -12.45
C ARG A 92 11.36 9.14 -12.16
N GLY A 93 12.33 9.09 -11.24
CA GLY A 93 13.19 10.25 -10.92
C GLY A 93 14.17 10.64 -12.04
N ALA A 94 14.47 9.72 -12.97
CA ALA A 94 15.33 10.02 -14.13
C ALA A 94 14.57 10.64 -15.33
N ARG A 95 13.23 10.70 -15.27
CA ARG A 95 12.37 11.26 -16.34
C ARG A 95 11.73 12.61 -15.95
N SER A 96 12.07 13.13 -14.78
CA SER A 96 11.61 14.42 -14.24
C SER A 96 12.70 15.48 -14.32
#